data_AF-A0A7L8S8X3-F1
#
_entry.id   AF-A0A7L8S8X3-F1
#
_cell.length_a   1.000
_cell.length_b   1.000
_cell.length_c   1.000
_cell.angle_alpha   90.00
_cell.angle_beta   90.00
_cell.angle_gamma   90.00
#
_symmetry.space_group_name_H-M   'P 1'
#
loop_
_entity.id
_entity.type
_entity.pdbx_description
1 polymer ?
#
loop_
_entity_poly.entity_id
_entity_poly.type
_entity_poly.pdbx_seq_one_letter_code
_entity_poly.pdbx_strand_id
1 'polypeptide(L)'
;MSRVEKLCAACELFSLALKEIPGKASETLGQSCAGVRSFVATAREGTPKPTPSQLAAGLEQGWREVLDSLSGFPKEWRPAVAKAWFSATERAYPEFMANEERRLAKVLQRGRIRTEAEFYRVRHEIDVLEGQPDRQAELQRLYSIIGDFESRL
;
A
#
# COMPACT_ATOMS: atom_id res chain seq x y z
N MET A 1 5.28 -15.99 -12.68
CA MET A 1 4.55 -15.93 -11.40
C MET A 1 3.16 -15.38 -11.62
N SER A 2 2.16 -16.02 -11.02
CA SER A 2 0.78 -15.55 -10.91
C SER A 2 0.67 -14.29 -10.03
N ARG A 3 -0.43 -13.54 -10.13
CA ARG A 3 -0.69 -12.35 -9.29
C ARG A 3 -0.62 -12.67 -7.80
N VAL A 4 -1.19 -13.81 -7.40
CA VAL A 4 -1.16 -14.29 -6.02
C VAL A 4 0.28 -14.53 -5.55
N GLU A 5 1.12 -15.16 -6.37
CA GLU A 5 2.53 -15.40 -6.01
C GLU A 5 3.34 -14.10 -5.93
N LYS A 6 3.08 -13.14 -6.83
CA LYS A 6 3.71 -11.82 -6.81
C LYS A 6 3.35 -11.05 -5.53
N LEU A 7 2.09 -11.10 -5.11
CA LEU A 7 1.64 -10.49 -3.84
C LEU A 7 2.24 -11.18 -2.63
N CYS A 8 2.32 -12.52 -2.60
CA CYS A 8 2.99 -13.23 -1.52
C CYS A 8 4.46 -12.80 -1.41
N ALA A 9 5.17 -12.71 -2.55
CA ALA A 9 6.56 -12.26 -2.58
C ALA A 9 6.72 -10.80 -2.13
N ALA A 10 5.79 -9.91 -2.49
CA ALA A 10 5.79 -8.52 -2.01
C ALA A 10 5.61 -8.46 -0.48
N CYS A 11 4.64 -9.21 0.07
CA CYS A 11 4.43 -9.30 1.52
C CYS A 11 5.67 -9.86 2.25
N GLU A 12 6.33 -10.87 1.70
CA GLU A 12 7.55 -11.45 2.27
C GLU A 12 8.69 -10.42 2.31
N LEU A 13 8.96 -9.74 1.19
CA LEU A 13 9.99 -8.69 1.13
C LEU A 13 9.69 -7.55 2.09
N PHE A 14 8.43 -7.13 2.18
CA PHE A 14 8.01 -6.08 3.09
C PHE A 14 8.13 -6.50 4.56
N SER A 15 7.78 -7.75 4.89
CA SER A 15 7.95 -8.29 6.25
C SER A 15 9.41 -8.30 6.70
N LEU A 16 10.35 -8.53 5.77
CA LEU A 16 11.78 -8.46 6.06
C LEU A 16 12.22 -7.02 6.32
N ALA A 17 11.77 -6.07 5.50
CA ALA A 17 12.10 -4.66 5.68
C ALA A 17 11.55 -4.07 6.98
N LEU A 18 10.37 -4.52 7.44
CA LEU A 18 9.77 -4.08 8.69
C LEU A 18 10.58 -4.46 9.94
N LYS A 19 11.46 -5.46 9.87
CA LYS A 19 12.31 -5.86 11.01
C LYS A 19 13.29 -4.77 11.45
N GLU A 20 13.64 -3.87 10.53
CA GLU A 20 14.54 -2.74 10.79
C GLU A 20 13.82 -1.55 11.42
N ILE A 21 12.49 -1.60 11.53
CA ILE A 21 11.67 -0.52 12.09
C ILE A 21 11.23 -0.94 13.50
N PRO A 22 11.59 -0.19 14.55
CA PRO A 22 11.26 -0.57 15.92
C PRO A 22 9.77 -0.34 16.23
N GLY A 23 9.21 -1.19 17.09
CA GLY A 23 7.91 -0.99 17.71
C GLY A 23 6.89 -2.08 17.41
N LYS A 24 5.85 -2.17 18.25
CA LYS A 24 4.83 -3.21 18.16
C LYS A 24 4.04 -3.17 16.83
N ALA A 25 3.90 -1.98 16.23
CA ALA A 25 3.20 -1.82 14.96
C ALA A 25 3.92 -2.50 13.78
N SER A 26 5.25 -2.34 13.67
CA SER A 26 6.05 -3.02 12.65
C SER A 26 6.07 -4.53 12.86
N GLU A 27 6.19 -4.99 14.11
CA GLU A 27 6.14 -6.42 14.45
C GLU A 27 4.80 -7.04 14.04
N THR A 28 3.68 -6.41 14.40
CA THR A 28 2.33 -6.90 14.09
C THR A 28 2.09 -6.94 12.58
N LEU A 29 2.46 -5.87 11.88
CA LEU A 29 2.31 -5.79 10.43
C LEU A 29 3.23 -6.78 9.70
N GLY A 30 4.47 -6.92 10.17
CA GLY A 30 5.44 -7.86 9.63
C GLY A 30 5.00 -9.31 9.79
N GLN A 31 4.46 -9.70 10.95
CA GLN A 31 3.89 -11.03 11.17
C GLN A 31 2.69 -11.30 10.25
N SER A 32 1.80 -10.33 10.10
CA SER A 32 0.64 -10.43 9.21
C SER A 32 1.08 -10.66 7.76
N CYS A 33 2.08 -9.90 7.29
CA CYS A 33 2.62 -10.03 5.94
C CYS A 33 3.35 -11.37 5.72
N ALA A 34 4.13 -11.84 6.70
CA ALA A 34 4.80 -13.14 6.64
C ALA A 34 3.81 -14.32 6.57
N GLY A 35 2.61 -14.16 7.15
CA GLY A 35 1.56 -15.18 7.15
C GLY A 35 0.76 -15.31 5.84
N VAL A 36 0.88 -14.36 4.90
CA VAL A 36 0.02 -14.30 3.71
C VAL A 36 0.12 -15.55 2.83
N ARG A 37 1.31 -16.13 2.67
CA ARG A 37 1.46 -17.36 1.87
C ARG A 37 0.72 -18.55 2.49
N SER A 38 0.82 -18.71 3.80
CA SER A 38 0.11 -19.75 4.54
C SER A 38 -1.40 -19.52 4.47
N PHE A 39 -1.85 -18.27 4.66
CA PHE A 39 -3.25 -17.89 4.48
C PHE A 39 -3.79 -18.27 3.08
N VAL A 40 -3.02 -17.97 2.02
CA VAL A 40 -3.36 -18.34 0.63
C VAL A 40 -3.46 -19.84 0.44
N ALA A 41 -2.56 -20.62 1.05
CA ALA A 41 -2.62 -22.08 0.98
C ALA A 41 -3.91 -22.61 1.63
N THR A 42 -4.21 -22.16 2.85
CA THR A 42 -5.44 -22.53 3.56
C THR A 42 -6.70 -22.08 2.82
N ALA A 43 -6.73 -20.86 2.27
CA ALA A 43 -7.88 -20.34 1.54
C ALA A 43 -8.22 -21.19 0.29
N ARG A 44 -7.22 -21.78 -0.36
CA ARG A 44 -7.42 -22.65 -1.54
C ARG A 44 -8.06 -24.00 -1.20
N GLU A 45 -8.01 -24.41 0.07
CA GLU A 45 -8.61 -25.63 0.61
C GLU A 45 -10.00 -25.37 1.21
N GLY A 46 -10.37 -24.09 1.41
CA GLY A 46 -11.65 -23.68 1.99
C GLY A 46 -12.87 -23.99 1.11
N THR A 47 -14.05 -24.02 1.75
CA THR A 47 -15.35 -24.22 1.08
C THR A 47 -16.30 -23.05 1.41
N PRO A 48 -16.82 -22.32 0.40
CA PRO A 48 -16.57 -22.50 -1.03
C PRO A 48 -15.14 -22.10 -1.43
N LYS A 49 -14.58 -22.83 -2.39
CA LYS A 49 -13.21 -22.57 -2.87
C LYS A 49 -13.16 -21.27 -3.67
N PRO A 50 -12.36 -20.27 -3.26
CA PRO A 50 -12.22 -19.04 -4.02
C PRO A 50 -11.53 -19.31 -5.35
N THR A 51 -12.00 -18.64 -6.40
CA THR A 51 -11.30 -18.66 -7.69
C THR A 51 -9.96 -17.92 -7.59
N PRO A 52 -8.97 -18.23 -8.45
CA PRO A 52 -7.70 -17.50 -8.47
C PRO A 52 -7.83 -15.99 -8.63
N SER A 53 -8.86 -15.52 -9.35
CA SER A 53 -9.13 -14.09 -9.53
C SER A 53 -9.73 -13.45 -8.29
N GLN A 54 -10.65 -14.11 -7.58
CA GLN A 54 -11.18 -13.64 -6.30
C GLN A 54 -10.07 -13.51 -5.26
N LEU A 55 -9.21 -14.52 -5.17
CA LEU A 55 -8.08 -14.50 -4.24
C LEU A 55 -7.09 -13.38 -4.58
N ALA A 56 -6.75 -13.20 -5.86
CA ALA A 56 -5.90 -12.11 -6.30
C ALA A 56 -6.51 -10.73 -6.00
N ALA A 57 -7.81 -10.54 -6.26
CA ALA A 57 -8.50 -9.28 -5.98
C ALA A 57 -8.51 -8.95 -4.47
N GLY A 58 -8.80 -9.94 -3.62
CA GLY A 58 -8.77 -9.76 -2.16
C GLY A 58 -7.37 -9.43 -1.64
N LEU A 59 -6.34 -10.11 -2.13
CA LEU A 59 -4.96 -9.81 -1.77
C LEU A 59 -4.50 -8.43 -2.27
N GLU A 60 -4.88 -8.03 -3.49
CA GLU A 60 -4.57 -6.69 -4.01
C GLU A 60 -5.28 -5.61 -3.21
N GLN A 61 -6.47 -5.87 -2.70
CA GLN A 61 -7.18 -4.97 -1.80
C GLN A 61 -6.42 -4.87 -0.46
N GLY A 62 -6.19 -6.00 0.22
CA GLY A 62 -5.46 -6.00 1.48
C GLY A 62 -4.06 -5.39 1.37
N TRP A 63 -3.39 -5.56 0.23
CA TRP A 63 -2.09 -4.93 -0.03
C TRP A 63 -2.15 -3.39 -0.10
N ARG A 64 -3.27 -2.81 -0.54
CA ARG A 64 -3.47 -1.35 -0.51
C ARG A 64 -3.76 -0.88 0.92
N GLU A 65 -4.59 -1.62 1.65
CA GLU A 65 -4.98 -1.31 3.04
C GLU A 65 -3.80 -1.36 4.02
N VAL A 66 -2.69 -2.00 3.65
CA VAL A 66 -1.42 -1.91 4.41
C VAL A 66 -0.99 -0.46 4.62
N LEU A 67 -1.24 0.43 3.66
CA LEU A 67 -0.90 1.84 3.77
C LEU A 67 -1.77 2.58 4.81
N ASP A 68 -2.96 2.06 5.14
CA ASP A 68 -3.86 2.64 6.14
C ASP A 68 -3.33 2.40 7.55
N SER A 69 -2.65 1.26 7.70
CA SER A 69 -1.96 0.88 8.93
C SER A 69 -0.81 1.84 9.27
N LEU A 70 -0.34 2.67 8.33
CA LEU A 70 0.68 3.70 8.58
C LEU A 70 0.25 4.70 9.66
N SER A 71 -1.06 4.94 9.81
CA SER A 71 -1.58 5.77 10.90
C SER A 71 -1.18 5.27 12.29
N GLY A 72 -1.00 3.95 12.44
CA GLY A 72 -0.53 3.30 13.68
C GLY A 72 0.96 3.42 13.94
N PHE A 73 1.75 3.95 12.99
CA PHE A 73 3.17 4.21 13.18
C PHE A 73 3.41 5.64 13.67
N PRO A 74 4.45 5.86 14.52
CA PRO A 74 4.96 7.20 14.80
C PRO A 74 5.31 7.93 13.50
N LYS A 75 5.08 9.25 13.44
CA LYS A 75 5.21 10.04 12.21
C LYS A 75 6.59 9.91 11.57
N GLU A 76 7.64 9.85 12.39
CA GLU A 76 9.03 9.69 11.98
C GLU A 76 9.33 8.37 11.25
N TRP A 77 8.52 7.32 11.46
CA TRP A 77 8.70 6.01 10.84
C TRP A 77 7.81 5.78 9.62
N ARG A 78 6.73 6.55 9.43
CA ARG A 78 5.81 6.38 8.31
C ARG A 78 6.51 6.44 6.93
N PRO A 79 7.43 7.38 6.66
CA PRO A 79 8.14 7.40 5.37
C PRO A 79 8.99 6.15 5.15
N ALA A 80 9.61 5.60 6.20
CA ALA A 80 10.41 4.39 6.10
C ALA A 80 9.55 3.16 5.77
N VAL A 81 8.38 3.03 6.42
CA VAL A 81 7.43 1.94 6.12
C VAL A 81 6.85 2.07 4.71
N ALA A 82 6.44 3.28 4.31
CA ALA A 82 5.96 3.58 2.96
C ALA A 82 7.00 3.19 1.88
N LYS A 83 8.26 3.60 2.09
CA LYS A 83 9.37 3.23 1.21
C LYS A 83 9.57 1.72 1.14
N ALA A 84 9.51 1.02 2.28
CA ALA A 84 9.64 -0.42 2.32
C ALA A 84 8.52 -1.12 1.51
N TRP A 85 7.27 -0.65 1.63
CA TRP A 85 6.14 -1.16 0.86
C TRP A 85 6.33 -0.94 -0.65
N PHE A 86 6.80 0.25 -1.04
CA PHE A 86 7.08 0.56 -2.45
C PHE A 86 8.17 -0.33 -3.02
N SER A 87 9.32 -0.43 -2.35
CA SER A 87 10.44 -1.25 -2.81
C SER A 87 10.08 -2.73 -2.90
N ALA A 88 9.28 -3.24 -1.96
CA ALA A 88 8.78 -4.61 -2.03
C ALA A 88 7.84 -4.82 -3.22
N THR A 89 6.92 -3.89 -3.46
CA THR A 89 5.95 -3.95 -4.56
C THR A 89 6.62 -3.81 -5.92
N GLU A 90 7.53 -2.85 -6.08
CA GLU A 90 8.28 -2.63 -7.32
C GLU A 90 9.10 -3.87 -7.71
N ARG A 91 9.75 -4.50 -6.71
CA ARG A 91 10.58 -5.68 -6.94
C ARG A 91 9.77 -6.95 -7.26
N ALA A 92 8.64 -7.16 -6.60
CA ALA A 92 7.87 -8.41 -6.73
C ALA A 92 6.66 -8.32 -7.67
N TYR A 93 6.06 -7.14 -7.81
CA TYR A 93 4.84 -6.92 -8.57
C TYR A 93 4.81 -5.55 -9.30
N PRO A 94 5.75 -5.31 -10.24
CA PRO A 94 5.88 -4.01 -10.91
C PRO A 94 4.63 -3.60 -11.69
N GLU A 95 3.84 -4.54 -12.22
CA GLU A 95 2.61 -4.20 -12.95
C GLU A 95 1.52 -3.62 -12.02
N PHE A 96 1.50 -4.05 -10.76
CA PHE A 96 0.63 -3.44 -9.75
C PHE A 96 1.07 -1.99 -9.48
N MET A 97 2.38 -1.75 -9.34
CA MET A 97 2.90 -0.41 -9.13
C MET A 97 2.55 0.52 -10.30
N ALA A 98 2.76 0.07 -11.53
CA ALA A 98 2.38 0.83 -12.73
C ALA A 98 0.87 1.13 -12.79
N ASN A 99 0.01 0.27 -12.22
CA ASN A 99 -1.42 0.55 -12.09
C ASN A 99 -1.71 1.64 -11.07
N GLU A 100 -1.04 1.58 -9.91
CA GLU A 100 -1.19 2.58 -8.85
C GLU A 100 -0.64 3.95 -9.26
N GLU A 101 0.47 4.00 -10.01
CA GLU A 101 0.98 5.23 -10.62
C GLU A 101 0.01 5.83 -11.63
N ARG A 102 -0.54 5.02 -12.54
CA ARG A 102 -1.58 5.47 -13.47
C ARG A 102 -2.83 5.99 -12.74
N ARG A 103 -3.16 5.39 -11.59
CA ARG A 103 -4.27 5.88 -10.75
C ARG A 103 -3.94 7.24 -10.14
N LEU A 104 -2.74 7.41 -9.57
CA LEU A 104 -2.29 8.70 -9.04
C LEU A 104 -2.29 9.79 -10.12
N ALA A 105 -1.75 9.49 -11.32
CA ALA A 105 -1.74 10.41 -12.44
C ALA A 105 -3.16 10.86 -12.83
N LYS A 106 -4.13 9.95 -12.83
CA LYS A 106 -5.55 10.28 -13.08
C LYS A 106 -6.13 11.18 -11.99
N VAL A 107 -5.81 10.94 -10.72
CA VAL A 107 -6.25 11.79 -9.61
C VAL A 107 -5.67 13.19 -9.75
N LEU A 108 -4.36 13.29 -10.02
CA LEU A 108 -3.67 14.57 -10.21
C LEU A 108 -4.25 15.34 -11.41
N GLN A 109 -4.42 14.68 -12.56
CA GLN A 109 -5.01 15.29 -13.75
C GLN A 109 -6.41 15.84 -13.48
N ARG A 110 -7.21 15.08 -12.71
CA ARG A 110 -8.60 15.43 -12.41
C ARG A 110 -8.75 16.41 -11.24
N GLY A 111 -7.75 16.51 -10.37
CA GLY A 111 -7.76 17.36 -9.19
C GLY A 111 -8.75 16.95 -8.08
N ARG A 112 -9.24 15.70 -8.08
CA ARG A 112 -10.12 15.19 -7.00
C ARG A 112 -10.06 13.68 -6.84
N ILE A 113 -10.23 13.22 -5.59
CA ILE A 113 -10.41 11.80 -5.22
C ILE A 113 -11.89 11.41 -5.41
N ARG A 114 -12.14 10.17 -5.85
CA ARG A 114 -13.47 9.56 -6.02
C ARG A 114 -13.65 8.28 -5.21
N THR A 115 -12.56 7.58 -4.91
CA THR A 115 -12.60 6.30 -4.22
C THR A 115 -11.59 6.29 -3.08
N GLU A 116 -11.85 5.43 -2.11
CA GLU A 116 -10.96 5.22 -0.97
C GLU A 116 -9.55 4.79 -1.40
N ALA A 117 -9.46 3.90 -2.40
CA ALA A 117 -8.18 3.49 -2.97
C ALA A 117 -7.39 4.65 -3.63
N GLU A 118 -8.07 5.68 -4.16
CA GLU A 118 -7.41 6.89 -4.64
C GLU A 118 -6.95 7.77 -3.48
N PHE A 119 -7.74 7.88 -2.40
CA PHE A 119 -7.34 8.59 -1.18
C PHE A 119 -6.04 8.04 -0.60
N TYR A 120 -5.94 6.72 -0.43
CA TYR A 120 -4.73 6.09 0.13
C TYR A 120 -3.50 6.31 -0.74
N ARG A 121 -3.67 6.23 -2.07
CA ARG A 121 -2.55 6.48 -2.97
C ARG A 121 -2.03 7.91 -2.85
N VAL A 122 -2.91 8.90 -2.67
CA VAL A 122 -2.56 10.31 -2.47
C VAL A 122 -1.93 10.53 -1.09
N ARG A 123 -2.50 9.97 -0.01
CA ARG A 123 -1.97 10.11 1.35
C ARG A 123 -0.56 9.53 1.48
N HIS A 124 -0.33 8.39 0.85
CA HIS A 124 0.99 7.79 0.75
C HIS A 124 1.96 8.65 -0.06
N GLU A 125 1.52 9.21 -1.20
CA GLU A 125 2.39 10.09 -1.98
C GLU A 125 2.84 11.31 -1.16
N ILE A 126 1.95 11.85 -0.33
CA ILE A 126 2.30 12.87 0.65
C ILE A 126 3.39 12.36 1.58
N ASP A 127 3.22 11.21 2.24
CA ASP A 127 4.22 10.67 3.18
C ASP A 127 5.59 10.42 2.53
N VAL A 128 5.64 10.11 1.23
CA VAL A 128 6.89 9.95 0.44
C VAL A 128 7.54 11.29 0.12
N LEU A 129 6.73 12.31 -0.17
CA LEU A 129 7.19 13.66 -0.51
C LEU A 129 7.50 14.50 0.73
N GLU A 130 6.91 14.18 1.88
CA GLU A 130 7.23 14.76 3.18
C GLU A 130 8.68 14.45 3.57
N GLY A 131 9.59 15.37 3.24
CA GLY A 131 11.03 15.20 3.39
C GLY A 131 11.84 15.57 2.14
N GLN A 132 11.16 15.88 1.02
CA GLN A 132 11.77 16.33 -0.22
C GLN A 132 11.50 17.83 -0.44
N PRO A 133 12.44 18.73 -0.07
CA PRO A 133 12.21 20.18 -0.14
C PRO A 133 11.94 20.68 -1.57
N ASP A 134 12.50 20.00 -2.58
CA ASP A 134 12.34 20.37 -3.99
C ASP A 134 10.94 20.05 -4.56
N ARG A 135 10.11 19.33 -3.81
CA ARG A 135 8.76 18.90 -4.25
C ARG A 135 7.63 19.56 -3.48
N GLN A 136 7.90 20.69 -2.82
CA GLN A 136 6.91 21.39 -2.00
C GLN A 136 5.63 21.78 -2.76
N ALA A 137 5.74 22.18 -4.04
CA ALA A 137 4.57 22.54 -4.85
C ALA A 137 3.67 21.33 -5.16
N GLU A 138 4.27 20.16 -5.39
CA GLU A 138 3.54 18.91 -5.60
C GLU A 138 2.87 18.45 -4.29
N LEU A 139 3.59 18.57 -3.16
CA LEU A 139 3.09 18.26 -1.83
C LEU A 139 1.86 19.12 -1.46
N GLN A 140 1.93 20.44 -1.69
CA GLN A 140 0.78 21.35 -1.44
C GLN A 140 -0.44 21.00 -2.30
N ARG A 141 -0.22 20.60 -3.56
CA ARG A 141 -1.30 20.15 -4.44
C ARG A 141 -1.99 18.89 -3.92
N LEU A 142 -1.20 17.90 -3.46
CA LEU A 142 -1.75 16.66 -2.90
C LEU A 142 -2.53 16.93 -1.60
N TYR A 143 -2.02 17.83 -0.74
CA TYR A 143 -2.72 18.26 0.47
C TYR A 143 -4.08 18.90 0.17
N SER A 144 -4.14 19.78 -0.82
CA SER A 144 -5.41 20.38 -1.27
C SER A 144 -6.41 19.32 -1.74
N ILE A 145 -5.95 18.31 -2.50
CA ILE A 145 -6.81 17.24 -3.01
C ILE A 145 -7.39 16.39 -1.86
N ILE A 146 -6.61 16.14 -0.80
CA ILE A 146 -7.10 15.45 0.40
C ILE A 146 -8.12 16.29 1.14
N GLY A 147 -7.83 17.56 1.42
CA GLY A 147 -8.76 18.44 2.15
C GLY A 147 -10.11 18.59 1.45
N ASP A 148 -10.11 18.67 0.13
CA ASP A 148 -11.33 18.71 -0.69
C ASP A 148 -12.15 17.40 -0.64
N PHE A 149 -11.51 16.27 -0.38
CA PHE A 149 -12.18 14.98 -0.24
C PHE A 149 -12.74 14.80 1.19
N GLU A 150 -11.92 15.09 2.20
CA GLU A 150 -12.29 14.98 3.62
C GLU A 150 -13.43 15.94 4.00
N SER A 151 -13.48 17.13 3.41
CA SER A 151 -14.58 18.10 3.65
C SER A 151 -15.94 17.67 3.08
N ARG A 152 -15.98 16.59 2.29
CA ARG A 152 -17.20 16.03 1.69
C ARG A 152 -17.67 14.73 2.34
N LEU A 153 -16.91 14.20 3.30
CA LEU A 153 -17.26 13.05 4.14
C LEU A 153 -18.12 13.51 5.32
#